data_AF-A0A519YB38-F1
#
_entry.id   AF-A0A519YB38-F1
#
_cell.length_a   1.000
_cell.length_b   1.000
_cell.length_c   1.000
_cell.angle_alpha   90.00
_cell.angle_beta   90.00
_cell.angle_gamma   90.00
#
_symmetry.space_group_name_H-M   'P 1'
#
loop_
_entity.id
_entity.type
_entity.pdbx_description
1 polymer ?
#
loop_
_entity_poly.entity_id
_entity_poly.type
_entity_poly.pdbx_seq_one_letter_code
_entity_poly.pdbx_strand_id
1 'polypeptide(L)'
;MNHEQLFTDTSLACAQLITRRYSTSFSLGIRTLDKALHRAIYAVYGFVRWADEIVDTFHSHDKAALLATFERDTYAAIAAGFSLNPVLHAFQWAVNEYGIDHEFIDAFLRSME
;
A
#
# COMPACT_ATOMS: atom_id res chain seq x y z
N MET A 1 -16.73 -20.07 3.54
CA MET A 1 -15.56 -19.23 3.27
C MET A 1 -15.73 -17.94 4.05
N ASN A 2 -14.75 -17.50 4.83
CA ASN A 2 -14.85 -16.21 5.53
C ASN A 2 -14.78 -15.08 4.50
N HIS A 3 -15.83 -14.27 4.38
CA HIS A 3 -15.90 -13.20 3.38
C HIS A 3 -14.93 -12.04 3.66
N GLU A 4 -14.62 -11.76 4.93
CA GLU A 4 -13.64 -10.74 5.32
C GLU A 4 -12.22 -11.17 4.94
N GLN A 5 -11.92 -12.47 5.10
CA GLN A 5 -10.64 -13.03 4.67
C GLN A 5 -10.51 -13.01 3.15
N LEU A 6 -11.57 -13.33 2.41
CA LEU A 6 -11.57 -13.17 0.95
C LEU A 6 -11.29 -11.72 0.55
N PHE A 7 -11.91 -10.74 1.22
CA PHE A 7 -11.70 -9.33 0.95
C PHE A 7 -10.24 -8.89 1.18
N THR A 8 -9.65 -9.34 2.28
CA THR A 8 -8.24 -9.08 2.61
C THR A 8 -7.30 -9.74 1.60
N ASP A 9 -7.52 -11.03 1.30
CA ASP A 9 -6.70 -11.77 0.32
C ASP A 9 -6.79 -11.15 -1.08
N THR A 10 -7.98 -10.66 -1.47
CA THR A 10 -8.19 -9.97 -2.75
C THR A 10 -7.42 -8.65 -2.78
N SER A 11 -7.45 -7.87 -1.70
CA SER A 11 -6.70 -6.63 -1.57
C SER A 11 -5.18 -6.85 -1.65
N LEU A 12 -4.67 -7.89 -0.97
CA LEU A 12 -3.26 -8.30 -1.05
C LEU A 12 -2.87 -8.74 -2.47
N ALA A 13 -3.76 -9.43 -3.18
CA ALA A 13 -3.55 -9.80 -4.58
C ALA A 13 -3.46 -8.57 -5.50
N CYS A 14 -4.25 -7.52 -5.24
CA CYS A 14 -4.13 -6.24 -5.94
C CYS A 14 -2.73 -5.61 -5.73
N ALA A 15 -2.24 -5.57 -4.49
CA ALA A 15 -0.89 -5.06 -4.18
C ALA A 15 0.21 -5.85 -4.89
N GLN A 16 0.08 -7.18 -4.96
CA GLN A 16 0.99 -8.03 -5.73
C GLN A 16 0.92 -7.74 -7.23
N LEU A 17 -0.28 -7.55 -7.78
CA LEU A 17 -0.46 -7.21 -9.20
C LEU A 17 0.21 -5.87 -9.53
N ILE A 18 0.01 -4.85 -8.69
CA ILE A 18 0.66 -3.54 -8.82
C ILE A 18 2.17 -3.72 -8.86
N THR A 19 2.74 -4.40 -7.88
CA THR A 19 4.20 -4.62 -7.80
C THR A 19 4.75 -5.29 -9.06
N ARG A 20 4.07 -6.33 -9.56
CA ARG A 20 4.47 -7.05 -10.78
C ARG A 20 4.35 -6.22 -12.05
N ARG A 21 3.39 -5.29 -12.10
CA ARG A 21 3.19 -4.40 -13.25
C ARG A 21 4.22 -3.26 -13.29
N TYR A 22 4.57 -2.72 -12.12
CA TYR A 22 5.48 -1.57 -12.03
C TYR A 22 6.96 -1.97 -11.89
N SER A 23 7.29 -3.15 -11.37
CA SER A 23 8.69 -3.57 -11.25
C SER A 23 8.89 -5.09 -11.28
N THR A 24 9.40 -5.57 -12.40
CA THR A 24 9.80 -6.99 -12.57
C THR A 24 11.02 -7.34 -11.74
N SER A 25 11.99 -6.42 -11.61
CA SER A 25 13.21 -6.61 -10.82
C SER A 25 12.90 -6.68 -9.32
N PHE A 26 12.09 -5.77 -8.79
CA PHE A 26 11.68 -5.80 -7.39
C PHE A 26 10.84 -7.04 -7.10
N SER A 27 9.91 -7.40 -8.00
CA SER A 27 9.14 -8.65 -7.90
C SER A 27 10.04 -9.89 -7.88
N LEU A 28 11.14 -9.91 -8.62
CA LEU A 28 12.13 -10.99 -8.56
C LEU A 28 12.89 -10.99 -7.23
N GLY A 29 13.29 -9.82 -6.73
CA GLY A 29 13.94 -9.66 -5.43
C GLY A 29 13.07 -10.16 -4.26
N ILE A 30 11.77 -9.86 -4.25
CA ILE A 30 10.85 -10.36 -3.22
C ILE A 30 10.87 -11.90 -3.18
N ARG A 31 10.97 -12.58 -4.33
CA ARG A 31 10.97 -14.05 -4.39
C ARG A 31 12.18 -14.71 -3.73
N THR A 32 13.25 -13.96 -3.45
CA THR A 32 14.43 -14.48 -2.72
C THR A 32 14.27 -14.40 -1.20
N LEU A 33 13.22 -13.73 -0.70
CA LEU A 33 12.91 -13.60 0.72
C LEU A 33 11.98 -14.72 1.20
N ASP A 34 11.77 -14.82 2.51
CA ASP A 34 10.83 -15.78 3.09
C ASP A 34 9.41 -15.55 2.56
N LYS A 35 8.73 -16.64 2.16
CA LYS A 35 7.38 -16.62 1.59
C LYS A 35 6.35 -15.99 2.54
N ALA A 36 6.54 -16.09 3.86
CA ALA A 36 5.66 -15.48 4.84
C ALA A 36 5.63 -13.95 4.71
N LEU A 37 6.74 -13.32 4.29
CA LEU A 37 6.87 -11.88 4.18
C LEU A 37 6.38 -11.32 2.84
N HIS A 38 6.24 -12.14 1.80
CA HIS A 38 5.96 -11.68 0.44
C HIS A 38 4.71 -10.80 0.38
N ARG A 39 3.62 -11.21 1.04
CA ARG A 39 2.35 -10.49 1.05
C ARG A 39 2.48 -9.09 1.66
N ALA A 40 3.15 -8.98 2.80
CA ALA A 40 3.38 -7.70 3.47
C ALA A 40 4.27 -6.78 2.61
N ILE A 41 5.33 -7.32 2.00
CA ILE A 41 6.21 -6.53 1.13
C ILE A 41 5.47 -6.03 -0.12
N TYR A 42 4.62 -6.88 -0.73
CA TYR A 42 3.76 -6.43 -1.83
C TYR A 42 2.77 -5.34 -1.41
N ALA A 43 2.22 -5.42 -0.21
CA ALA A 43 1.33 -4.39 0.33
C ALA A 43 2.05 -3.05 0.53
N VAL A 44 3.25 -3.07 1.12
CA VAL A 44 4.10 -1.87 1.29
C VAL A 44 4.49 -1.28 -0.05
N TYR A 45 4.98 -2.10 -0.99
CA TYR A 45 5.33 -1.61 -2.34
C TYR A 45 4.10 -1.05 -3.06
N GLY A 46 2.96 -1.72 -2.96
CA GLY A 46 1.71 -1.28 -3.55
C GLY A 46 1.31 0.12 -3.07
N PHE A 47 1.43 0.38 -1.77
CA PHE A 47 1.19 1.70 -1.17
C PHE A 47 2.15 2.76 -1.70
N VAL A 48 3.46 2.50 -1.64
CA VAL A 48 4.51 3.42 -2.10
C VAL A 48 4.30 3.80 -3.57
N ARG A 49 4.10 2.80 -4.44
CA ARG A 49 3.89 3.05 -5.87
C ARG A 49 2.61 3.83 -6.14
N TRP A 50 1.56 3.64 -5.33
CA TRP A 50 0.32 4.38 -5.48
C TRP A 50 0.50 5.87 -5.16
N ALA A 51 1.25 6.17 -4.09
CA ALA A 51 1.61 7.55 -3.76
C ALA A 51 2.47 8.18 -4.87
N ASP A 52 3.48 7.47 -5.37
CA ASP A 52 4.30 7.95 -6.49
C ASP A 52 3.43 8.30 -7.71
N GLU A 53 2.45 7.47 -8.09
CA GLU A 53 1.57 7.77 -9.24
C GLU A 53 0.75 9.06 -9.05
N ILE A 54 0.34 9.37 -7.81
CA ILE A 54 -0.33 10.64 -7.49
C ILE A 54 0.58 11.82 -7.89
N VAL A 55 1.86 11.74 -7.51
CA VAL A 55 2.85 12.80 -7.74
C VAL A 55 3.37 12.80 -9.19
N ASP A 56 3.56 11.63 -9.81
CA ASP A 56 4.22 11.48 -11.10
C ASP A 56 3.26 11.62 -12.28
N THR A 57 2.01 11.15 -12.17
CA THR A 57 1.18 10.87 -13.37
C THR A 57 0.04 11.87 -13.59
N PHE A 58 -0.70 12.26 -12.54
CA PHE A 58 -1.97 12.99 -12.70
C PHE A 58 -1.82 14.51 -12.84
N HIS A 59 -1.06 14.98 -13.84
CA HIS A 59 -0.74 16.42 -14.03
C HIS A 59 -1.94 17.34 -14.27
N SER A 60 -3.10 16.80 -14.66
CA SER A 60 -4.34 17.56 -14.85
C SER A 60 -5.19 17.67 -13.58
N HIS A 61 -4.78 17.06 -12.47
CA HIS A 61 -5.50 17.05 -11.20
C HIS A 61 -4.75 17.86 -10.14
N ASP A 62 -5.45 18.25 -9.08
CA ASP A 62 -4.83 18.83 -7.89
C ASP A 62 -4.12 17.74 -7.09
N LYS A 63 -2.83 17.56 -7.36
CA LYS A 63 -2.00 16.53 -6.74
C LYS A 63 -1.87 16.71 -5.23
N ALA A 64 -1.82 17.94 -4.74
CA ALA A 64 -1.75 18.22 -3.30
C ALA A 64 -3.04 17.76 -2.61
N ALA A 65 -4.21 18.05 -3.19
CA ALA A 65 -5.48 17.59 -2.66
C ALA A 65 -5.63 16.04 -2.72
N LEU A 66 -5.12 15.41 -3.79
CA LEU A 66 -5.10 13.96 -3.91
C LEU A 66 -4.18 13.30 -2.87
N LEU A 67 -2.97 13.83 -2.67
CA LEU A 67 -2.01 13.33 -1.70
C LEU A 67 -2.53 13.49 -0.27
N ALA A 68 -3.07 14.67 0.07
CA ALA A 68 -3.69 14.91 1.38
C ALA A 68 -4.88 13.99 1.66
N THR A 69 -5.66 13.66 0.61
CA THR A 69 -6.74 12.67 0.71
C THR A 69 -6.19 11.26 0.93
N PHE A 70 -5.16 10.88 0.18
CA PHE A 70 -4.51 9.58 0.30
C PHE A 70 -3.89 9.36 1.69
N GLU A 71 -3.21 10.37 2.23
CA GLU A 71 -2.66 10.37 3.58
C GLU A 71 -3.76 10.19 4.63
N ARG A 72 -4.79 11.04 4.61
CA ARG A 72 -5.91 10.96 5.55
C ARG A 72 -6.56 9.57 5.52
N ASP A 73 -6.82 9.05 4.33
CA ASP A 73 -7.48 7.76 4.16
C ASP A 73 -6.55 6.61 4.59
N THR A 74 -5.23 6.77 4.50
CA THR A 74 -4.23 5.81 5.00
C THR A 74 -4.30 5.66 6.50
N TYR A 75 -4.26 6.77 7.26
CA TYR A 75 -4.36 6.71 8.72
C TYR A 75 -5.75 6.25 9.18
N ALA A 76 -6.81 6.65 8.47
CA ALA A 76 -8.16 6.13 8.73
C ALA A 76 -8.21 4.60 8.54
N ALA A 77 -7.56 4.08 7.50
CA ALA A 77 -7.51 2.65 7.23
C ALA A 77 -6.75 1.86 8.31
N ILE A 78 -5.60 2.39 8.76
CA ILE A 78 -4.80 1.80 9.84
C ILE A 78 -5.59 1.76 11.14
N ALA A 79 -6.18 2.89 11.54
CA ALA A 79 -6.95 2.99 12.79
C ALA A 79 -8.20 2.12 12.79
N ALA A 80 -8.90 2.00 11.65
CA ALA A 80 -10.12 1.20 11.55
C ALA A 80 -9.86 -0.29 11.29
N GLY A 81 -8.65 -0.67 10.90
CA GLY A 81 -8.36 -2.03 10.42
C GLY A 81 -8.99 -2.35 9.06
N PHE A 82 -9.47 -1.34 8.32
CA PHE A 82 -10.35 -1.51 7.17
C PHE A 82 -10.27 -0.34 6.18
N SER A 83 -10.40 -0.63 4.88
CA SER A 83 -10.53 0.38 3.84
C SER A 83 -11.27 -0.17 2.63
N LEU A 84 -12.05 0.68 1.96
CA LEU A 84 -12.68 0.36 0.67
C LEU A 84 -11.68 0.45 -0.49
N ASN A 85 -10.60 1.20 -0.33
CA ASN A 85 -9.49 1.18 -1.26
C ASN A 85 -8.63 -0.07 -1.02
N PRO A 86 -8.51 -1.00 -1.98
CA PRO A 86 -7.78 -2.26 -1.79
C PRO A 86 -6.28 -2.06 -1.55
N VAL A 87 -5.67 -0.98 -2.05
CA VAL A 87 -4.26 -0.67 -1.78
C VAL A 87 -4.08 -0.29 -0.31
N LEU A 88 -4.92 0.62 0.18
CA LEU A 88 -4.89 1.03 1.58
C LEU A 88 -5.31 -0.11 2.52
N HIS A 89 -6.23 -0.97 2.11
CA HIS A 89 -6.62 -2.14 2.91
C HIS A 89 -5.51 -3.18 3.02
N ALA A 90 -4.76 -3.41 1.94
CA ALA A 90 -3.57 -4.27 1.97
C ALA A 90 -2.47 -3.66 2.85
N PHE A 91 -2.22 -2.36 2.70
CA PHE A 91 -1.18 -1.66 3.46
C PHE A 91 -1.48 -1.61 4.96
N GLN A 92 -2.70 -1.21 5.35
CA GLN A 92 -3.09 -1.20 6.75
C GLN A 92 -2.98 -2.59 7.39
N TRP A 93 -3.29 -3.65 6.63
CA TRP A 93 -3.14 -5.03 7.11
C TRP A 93 -1.68 -5.32 7.43
N ALA A 94 -0.75 -4.93 6.55
CA ALA A 94 0.68 -5.11 6.79
C ALA A 94 1.19 -4.27 7.97
N VAL A 95 0.73 -3.02 8.10
CA VAL A 95 1.08 -2.14 9.23
C VAL A 95 0.64 -2.76 10.55
N ASN A 96 -0.62 -3.17 10.66
CA ASN A 96 -1.19 -3.72 11.88
C ASN A 96 -0.64 -5.12 12.22
N GLU A 97 -0.44 -5.99 11.23
CA GLU A 97 0.08 -7.36 11.43
C GLU A 97 1.55 -7.35 11.89
N TYR A 98 2.37 -6.43 11.36
CA TYR A 98 3.81 -6.39 11.63
C TYR A 98 4.24 -5.28 12.59
N GLY A 99 3.30 -4.45 13.07
CA GLY A 99 3.59 -3.33 13.96
C GLY A 99 4.54 -2.30 13.33
N ILE A 100 4.30 -1.94 12.06
CA ILE A 100 5.13 -0.94 11.37
C ILE A 100 4.92 0.43 12.04
N ASP A 101 6.00 1.05 12.48
CA ASP A 101 5.94 2.35 13.14
C ASP A 101 5.44 3.43 12.17
N HIS A 102 4.56 4.29 12.66
CA HIS A 102 4.02 5.42 11.91
C HIS A 102 5.12 6.40 11.51
N GLU A 103 6.25 6.46 12.23
CA GLU A 103 7.37 7.34 11.85
C GLU A 103 7.87 7.09 10.42
N PHE A 104 7.84 5.84 9.94
CA PHE A 104 8.25 5.50 8.57
C PHE A 104 7.22 5.94 7.54
N ILE A 105 5.93 5.87 7.91
CA ILE A 105 4.81 6.28 7.06
C ILE A 105 4.82 7.80 6.92
N ASP A 106 4.96 8.52 8.04
CA ASP A 106 5.10 9.98 8.10
C ASP A 106 6.29 10.45 7.26
N ALA A 107 7.46 9.82 7.44
CA ALA A 107 8.67 10.20 6.71
C ALA A 107 8.51 10.00 5.19
N PHE A 108 7.85 8.91 4.78
CA PHE A 108 7.56 8.65 3.38
C PHE A 108 6.59 9.70 2.81
N LEU A 109 5.44 9.93 3.46
CA LEU A 109 4.43 10.86 2.96
C LEU A 109 4.97 12.30 2.88
N ARG A 110 5.75 12.74 3.87
CA ARG A 110 6.45 14.04 3.82
C ARG A 110 7.44 14.15 2.67
N SER A 111 8.02 13.05 2.20
CA SER A 111 8.93 13.07 1.05
C SER A 111 8.20 13.22 -0.29
N MET A 112 6.87 13.10 -0.30
CA MET A 112 6.01 13.24 -1.49
C MET A 112 5.43 14.66 -1.66
N GLU A 113 5.50 15.50 -0.62
CA GLU A 113 5.11 16.92 -0.64
C GLU A 113 6.16 17.82 -1.30
#